data_AF-A0A9X0FF64-F1
#
_entry.id   AF-A0A9X0FF64-F1
#
_cell.length_a   1.000
_cell.length_b   1.000
_cell.length_c   1.000
_cell.angle_alpha   90.00
_cell.angle_beta   90.00
_cell.angle_gamma   90.00
#
_symmetry.space_group_name_H-M   'P 1'
#
loop_
_entity.id
_entity.type
_entity.pdbx_description
1 polymer ?
#
loop_
_entity_poly.entity_id
_entity_poly.type
_entity_poly.pdbx_seq_one_letter_code
_entity_poly.pdbx_strand_id
1 'polypeptide(L)'
;MTASRSASGAAGILLAALLSSGCSAAEVPAEEPNANWSLLGGKSPTPQDTTLELGVVRAACAGGETGDVASTDTEFGTEQVVVTVYVQPLPEGAYDCPMNDTVPYILDLGQPLGERALVDGACRDAALSGTPACSQDGLRWKP
;
A
#
# COMPACT_ATOMS: atom_id res chain seq x y z
N MET A 1 63.12 -26.96 53.66
CA MET A 1 61.98 -27.89 53.61
C MET A 1 60.72 -27.09 53.28
N THR A 2 59.77 -27.76 52.61
CA THR A 2 58.38 -27.37 52.31
C THR A 2 58.10 -26.41 51.14
N ALA A 3 57.40 -26.99 50.16
CA ALA A 3 56.76 -26.42 48.99
C ALA A 3 55.38 -25.81 49.33
N SER A 4 54.80 -24.99 48.44
CA SER A 4 53.43 -25.20 47.90
C SER A 4 53.09 -24.20 46.78
N ARG A 5 52.15 -24.62 45.91
CA ARG A 5 51.68 -24.05 44.63
C ARG A 5 50.49 -23.10 44.83
N SER A 6 50.16 -22.29 43.81
CA SER A 6 48.93 -22.42 42.99
C SER A 6 48.49 -21.12 42.28
N ALA A 7 47.69 -21.34 41.22
CA ALA A 7 47.47 -20.56 40.00
C ALA A 7 46.27 -19.58 39.99
N SER A 8 45.99 -19.05 38.78
CA SER A 8 44.77 -18.38 38.23
C SER A 8 44.89 -16.86 38.10
N GLY A 9 44.59 -16.17 36.98
CA GLY A 9 43.96 -16.56 35.72
C GLY A 9 42.86 -15.55 35.34
N ALA A 10 43.01 -14.88 34.18
CA ALA A 10 41.99 -14.13 33.40
C ALA A 10 41.43 -12.82 34.03
N ALA A 11 40.87 -11.82 33.34
CA ALA A 11 40.45 -11.62 31.95
C ALA A 11 40.36 -10.09 31.70
N GLY A 12 40.62 -9.64 30.46
CA GLY A 12 40.46 -8.25 30.04
C GLY A 12 39.00 -7.85 29.79
N ILE A 13 38.68 -6.57 30.01
CA ILE A 13 37.36 -5.98 29.76
C ILE A 13 37.47 -5.06 28.53
N LEU A 14 36.77 -5.40 27.45
CA LEU A 14 36.53 -4.55 26.29
C LEU A 14 35.13 -3.92 26.42
N LEU A 15 35.06 -2.59 26.49
CA LEU A 15 33.80 -1.83 26.40
C LEU A 15 33.38 -1.71 24.93
N ALA A 16 32.20 -2.23 24.58
CA ALA A 16 31.55 -2.02 23.29
C ALA A 16 30.42 -0.98 23.42
N ALA A 17 30.48 0.08 22.61
CA ALA A 17 29.44 1.10 22.50
C ALA A 17 28.34 0.65 21.54
N LEU A 18 27.08 0.68 21.99
CA LEU A 18 25.90 0.35 21.19
C LEU A 18 25.31 1.65 20.62
N LEU A 19 25.47 1.88 19.32
CA LEU A 19 24.70 2.86 18.56
C LEU A 19 23.39 2.20 18.13
N SER A 20 22.29 2.57 18.76
CA SER A 20 20.95 2.11 18.38
C SER A 20 20.48 2.86 17.12
N SER A 21 20.75 2.28 15.96
CA SER A 21 20.11 2.63 14.69
C SER A 21 18.62 2.36 14.80
N GLY A 22 17.82 3.43 14.90
CA GLY A 22 16.37 3.36 14.75
C GLY A 22 16.03 2.89 13.34
N CYS A 23 15.63 1.63 13.21
CA CYS A 23 15.08 1.10 11.98
C CYS A 23 13.62 1.58 11.93
N SER A 24 13.32 2.58 11.11
CA SER A 24 11.93 2.89 10.76
C SER A 24 11.36 1.65 10.06
N ALA A 25 10.38 1.00 10.69
CA ALA A 25 9.60 -0.02 10.00
C ALA A 25 8.74 0.69 8.96
N ALA A 26 9.16 0.64 7.70
CA ALA A 26 8.24 0.89 6.60
C ALA A 26 7.12 -0.15 6.74
N GLU A 27 5.88 0.32 6.80
CA GLU A 27 4.70 -0.54 6.83
C GLU A 27 4.73 -1.41 5.57
N VAL A 28 4.78 -2.73 5.73
CA VAL A 28 4.79 -3.66 4.60
C VAL A 28 3.40 -3.61 3.97
N PRO A 29 3.26 -3.20 2.69
CA PRO A 29 1.97 -3.22 2.02
C PRO A 29 1.37 -4.63 2.07
N ALA A 30 0.04 -4.74 2.03
CA ALA A 30 -0.57 -6.02 1.67
C ALA A 30 0.05 -6.46 0.34
N GLU A 31 0.60 -7.68 0.27
CA GLU A 31 1.41 -8.09 -0.89
C GLU A 31 0.57 -8.21 -2.18
N GLU A 32 -0.76 -8.29 -2.05
CA GLU A 32 -1.70 -8.38 -3.16
C GLU A 32 -2.72 -7.23 -3.12
N PRO A 33 -3.02 -6.59 -4.27
CA PRO A 33 -4.06 -5.58 -4.35
C PRO A 33 -5.41 -6.11 -3.89
N ASN A 34 -6.08 -5.39 -2.98
CA ASN A 34 -7.34 -5.84 -2.35
C ASN A 34 -8.48 -4.82 -2.45
N ALA A 35 -8.26 -3.72 -3.17
CA ALA A 35 -9.26 -2.70 -3.42
C ALA A 35 -9.17 -2.19 -4.86
N ASN A 36 -10.32 -1.78 -5.37
CA ASN A 36 -10.43 -0.97 -6.58
C ASN A 36 -10.72 0.48 -6.20
N TRP A 37 -10.43 1.41 -7.11
CA TRP A 37 -10.75 2.81 -6.90
C TRP A 37 -11.37 3.46 -8.14
N SER A 38 -12.09 4.54 -7.90
CA SER A 38 -12.69 5.40 -8.93
C SER A 38 -12.47 6.88 -8.59
N LEU A 39 -12.61 7.77 -9.56
CA LEU A 39 -12.55 9.22 -9.30
C LEU A 39 -13.83 9.68 -8.59
N LEU A 40 -13.67 10.36 -7.46
CA LEU A 40 -14.76 10.87 -6.65
C LEU A 40 -15.24 12.24 -7.17
N GLY A 41 -16.50 12.59 -6.88
CA GLY A 41 -17.00 13.95 -7.05
C GLY A 41 -17.26 14.39 -8.50
N GLY A 42 -17.06 13.51 -9.49
CA GLY A 42 -17.37 13.78 -10.91
C GLY A 42 -16.51 14.85 -11.58
N LYS A 43 -15.50 15.37 -10.86
CA LYS A 43 -14.51 16.27 -11.45
C LYS A 43 -13.53 15.44 -12.25
N SER A 44 -13.42 15.74 -13.54
CA SER A 44 -12.37 15.16 -14.38
C SER A 44 -11.02 15.75 -13.97
N PRO A 45 -9.99 14.92 -13.77
CA PRO A 45 -8.63 15.39 -13.55
C PRO A 45 -8.14 16.27 -14.70
N THR A 46 -7.14 17.09 -14.41
CA THR A 46 -6.40 17.88 -15.38
C THR A 46 -4.92 17.50 -15.39
N PRO A 47 -4.19 17.76 -16.49
CA PRO A 47 -2.75 17.53 -16.54
C PRO A 47 -1.94 18.30 -15.47
N GLN A 48 -2.51 19.33 -14.85
CA GLN A 48 -1.85 20.12 -13.81
C GLN A 48 -2.12 19.58 -12.40
N ASP A 49 -3.06 18.65 -12.24
CA ASP A 49 -3.43 18.12 -10.93
C ASP A 49 -2.27 17.35 -10.31
N THR A 50 -2.02 17.64 -9.04
CA THR A 50 -1.05 16.92 -8.20
C THR A 50 -1.75 16.08 -7.14
N THR A 51 -3.07 16.19 -7.05
CA THR A 51 -3.90 15.47 -6.08
C THR A 51 -5.13 14.92 -6.76
N LEU A 52 -5.57 13.72 -6.39
CA LEU A 52 -6.78 13.09 -6.88
C LEU A 52 -7.71 12.73 -5.73
N GLU A 53 -9.00 13.05 -5.86
CA GLU A 53 -10.03 12.57 -4.96
C GLU A 53 -10.52 11.20 -5.46
N LEU A 54 -10.27 10.15 -4.67
CA LEU A 54 -10.62 8.77 -5.00
C LEU A 54 -11.77 8.27 -4.12
N GLY A 55 -12.61 7.42 -4.69
CA GLY A 55 -13.51 6.53 -3.97
C GLY A 55 -12.95 5.11 -4.01
N VAL A 56 -12.53 4.61 -2.86
CA VAL A 56 -11.91 3.28 -2.70
C VAL A 56 -12.98 2.29 -2.25
N VAL A 57 -12.97 1.09 -2.84
CA VAL A 57 -13.88 0.00 -2.51
C VAL A 57 -13.10 -1.31 -2.44
N ARG A 58 -13.23 -2.05 -1.33
CA ARG A 58 -12.63 -3.39 -1.22
C ARG A 58 -13.21 -4.30 -2.28
N ALA A 59 -12.34 -5.07 -2.94
CA ALA A 59 -12.75 -5.95 -4.04
C ALA A 59 -13.47 -7.23 -3.56
N ALA A 60 -13.04 -7.80 -2.43
CA ALA A 60 -13.63 -9.01 -1.86
C ALA A 60 -14.94 -8.74 -1.08
N CYS A 61 -15.75 -9.78 -0.91
CA CYS A 61 -16.93 -9.72 -0.03
C CYS A 61 -16.51 -9.44 1.42
N ALA A 62 -17.19 -8.48 2.03
CA ALA A 62 -16.83 -7.98 3.35
C ALA A 62 -18.02 -7.49 4.18
N GLY A 63 -19.22 -8.00 3.91
CA GLY A 63 -20.41 -7.61 4.67
C GLY A 63 -20.79 -6.13 4.54
N GLY A 64 -20.28 -5.45 3.51
CA GLY A 64 -20.55 -4.03 3.26
C GLY A 64 -19.40 -3.10 3.65
N GLU A 65 -18.25 -3.64 4.07
CA GLU A 65 -17.14 -2.86 4.61
C GLU A 65 -15.90 -2.88 3.69
N THR A 66 -15.43 -1.70 3.32
CA THR A 66 -14.16 -1.51 2.63
C THR A 66 -12.98 -1.48 3.60
N GLY A 67 -13.14 -0.80 4.74
CA GLY A 67 -12.06 -0.57 5.71
C GLY A 67 -11.14 0.59 5.30
N ASP A 68 -10.21 0.93 6.19
CA ASP A 68 -9.32 2.08 5.99
C ASP A 68 -8.28 1.80 4.89
N VAL A 69 -7.90 2.85 4.16
CA VAL A 69 -6.76 2.78 3.22
C VAL A 69 -5.47 2.62 4.03
N ALA A 70 -4.75 1.52 3.76
CA ALA A 70 -3.49 1.19 4.41
C ALA A 70 -2.30 1.85 3.70
N SER A 71 -2.25 1.77 2.38
CA SER A 71 -1.17 2.33 1.57
C SER A 71 -1.59 2.50 0.12
N THR A 72 -0.77 3.24 -0.64
CA THR A 72 -0.89 3.37 -2.09
C THR A 72 0.46 3.15 -2.73
N ASP A 73 0.45 2.53 -3.91
CA ASP A 73 1.59 2.48 -4.81
C ASP A 73 1.25 3.27 -6.08
N THR A 74 2.18 4.08 -6.55
CA THR A 74 1.97 4.95 -7.72
C THR A 74 3.15 4.83 -8.67
N GLU A 75 2.91 4.20 -9.80
CA GLU A 75 3.88 4.03 -10.87
C GLU A 75 3.69 5.13 -11.92
N PHE A 76 4.69 5.99 -12.07
CA PHE A 76 4.71 7.02 -13.12
C PHE A 76 5.34 6.49 -14.40
N GLY A 77 4.52 6.28 -15.43
CA GLY A 77 4.97 6.02 -16.79
C GLY A 77 5.00 7.28 -17.67
N THR A 78 5.36 7.10 -18.93
CA THR A 78 5.31 8.16 -19.96
C THR A 78 3.90 8.39 -20.51
N GLU A 79 3.08 7.34 -20.57
CA GLU A 79 1.72 7.38 -21.15
C GLU A 79 0.61 7.25 -20.11
N GLN A 80 0.93 6.70 -18.94
CA GLN A 80 -0.04 6.44 -17.88
C GLN A 80 0.60 6.57 -16.50
N VAL A 81 -0.22 6.92 -15.53
CA VAL A 81 0.05 6.79 -14.10
C VAL A 81 -0.82 5.66 -13.58
N VAL A 82 -0.21 4.67 -12.96
CA VAL A 82 -0.92 3.53 -12.40
C VAL A 82 -0.93 3.66 -10.90
N VAL A 83 -2.14 3.65 -10.33
CA VAL A 83 -2.37 3.78 -8.90
C VAL A 83 -2.92 2.46 -8.40
N THR A 84 -2.27 1.88 -7.41
CA THR A 84 -2.76 0.71 -6.68
C THR A 84 -3.07 1.13 -5.25
N VAL A 85 -4.27 0.80 -4.77
CA VAL A 85 -4.70 1.13 -3.41
C VAL A 85 -4.88 -0.16 -2.61
N TYR A 86 -4.34 -0.16 -1.39
CA TYR A 86 -4.48 -1.26 -0.45
C TYR A 86 -5.30 -0.79 0.75
N VAL A 87 -6.26 -1.60 1.17
CA VAL A 87 -7.04 -1.38 2.40
C VAL A 87 -6.60 -2.34 3.50
N GLN A 88 -6.78 -1.94 4.76
CA GLN A 88 -6.45 -2.75 5.93
C GLN A 88 -7.15 -4.11 5.86
N PRO A 89 -6.55 -5.22 6.31
CA PRO A 89 -7.24 -6.51 6.35
C PRO A 89 -8.41 -6.45 7.34
N LEU A 90 -9.48 -7.20 7.03
CA LEU A 90 -10.57 -7.44 7.97
C LEU A 90 -10.27 -8.67 8.83
N PRO A 91 -10.90 -8.80 10.01
CA PRO A 91 -10.85 -10.03 10.79
C PRO A 91 -11.21 -11.27 9.97
N GLU A 92 -10.64 -12.43 10.32
CA GLU A 92 -11.01 -13.67 9.65
C GLU A 92 -12.50 -14.00 9.88
N GLY A 93 -13.19 -14.41 8.81
CA GLY A 93 -14.61 -14.74 8.90
C GLY A 93 -15.25 -15.01 7.54
N ALA A 94 -16.45 -15.57 7.59
CA ALA A 94 -17.32 -15.65 6.42
C ALA A 94 -18.11 -14.34 6.31
N TYR A 95 -18.02 -13.70 5.13
CA TYR A 95 -18.71 -12.46 4.84
C TYR A 95 -19.75 -12.67 3.75
N ASP A 96 -20.93 -12.09 3.94
CA ASP A 96 -21.88 -11.92 2.85
C ASP A 96 -21.32 -10.95 1.81
N CYS A 97 -21.90 -10.98 0.60
CA CYS A 97 -21.48 -10.17 -0.54
C CYS A 97 -22.49 -9.05 -0.90
N PRO A 98 -22.88 -8.15 0.04
CA PRO A 98 -23.46 -6.89 -0.39
C PRO A 98 -22.38 -6.03 -1.05
N MET A 99 -22.80 -4.93 -1.68
CA MET A 99 -21.85 -3.91 -2.14
C MET A 99 -21.16 -3.28 -0.93
N ASN A 100 -19.82 -3.21 -0.96
CA ASN A 100 -19.04 -2.54 0.08
C ASN A 100 -19.20 -1.02 -0.02
N ASP A 101 -19.06 -0.32 1.11
CA ASP A 101 -19.09 1.12 1.16
C ASP A 101 -17.93 1.76 0.39
N THR A 102 -18.13 2.99 -0.08
CA THR A 102 -17.07 3.78 -0.72
C THR A 102 -16.36 4.62 0.33
N VAL A 103 -15.06 4.41 0.47
CA VAL A 103 -14.19 5.19 1.36
C VAL A 103 -13.51 6.32 0.56
N PRO A 104 -13.79 7.60 0.86
CA PRO A 104 -13.09 8.72 0.24
C PRO A 104 -11.61 8.74 0.61
N TYR A 105 -10.74 8.99 -0.36
CA TYR A 105 -9.30 9.08 -0.15
C TYR A 105 -8.70 10.17 -1.03
N ILE A 106 -7.81 10.99 -0.48
CA ILE A 106 -7.06 12.00 -1.25
C ILE A 106 -5.67 11.43 -1.54
N LEU A 107 -5.42 11.10 -2.81
CA LEU A 107 -4.11 10.69 -3.26
C LEU A 107 -3.27 11.93 -3.59
N ASP A 108 -2.09 12.04 -2.99
CA ASP A 108 -1.04 12.97 -3.43
C ASP A 108 -0.14 12.26 -4.44
N LEU A 109 -0.06 12.79 -5.67
CA LEU A 109 0.81 12.28 -6.72
C LEU A 109 2.26 12.73 -6.54
N GLY A 110 2.52 13.79 -5.76
CA GLY A 110 3.84 14.40 -5.59
C GLY A 110 4.39 15.11 -6.83
N GLN A 111 3.75 14.95 -7.99
CA GLN A 111 4.09 15.59 -9.26
C GLN A 111 2.82 15.76 -10.12
N PRO A 112 2.81 16.68 -11.10
CA PRO A 112 1.65 16.87 -11.98
C PRO A 112 1.29 15.60 -12.73
N LEU A 113 -0.01 15.33 -12.91
CA LEU A 113 -0.49 14.19 -13.68
C LEU A 113 0.02 14.20 -15.12
N GLY A 114 0.12 15.37 -15.75
CA GLY A 114 0.53 15.52 -17.15
C GLY A 114 -0.46 14.89 -18.13
N GLU A 115 -0.03 14.70 -19.38
CA GLU A 115 -0.82 14.09 -20.45
C GLU A 115 -0.82 12.55 -20.35
N ARG A 116 -1.13 12.02 -19.16
CA ARG A 116 -1.04 10.58 -18.86
C ARG A 116 -2.38 10.03 -18.42
N ALA A 117 -2.76 8.87 -18.95
CA ALA A 117 -3.95 8.17 -18.50
C ALA A 117 -3.85 7.78 -17.02
N LEU A 118 -4.99 7.62 -16.34
CA LEU A 118 -5.06 7.04 -15.01
C LEU A 118 -5.59 5.61 -15.07
N VAL A 119 -4.87 4.69 -14.45
CA VAL A 119 -5.19 3.25 -14.45
C VAL A 119 -5.18 2.69 -13.03
N ASP A 120 -6.20 1.91 -12.71
CA ASP A 120 -6.27 1.14 -11.46
C ASP A 120 -5.36 -0.09 -11.54
N GLY A 121 -4.27 -0.07 -10.78
CA GLY A 121 -3.26 -1.12 -10.78
C GLY A 121 -3.76 -2.46 -10.21
N ALA A 122 -4.83 -2.46 -9.42
CA ALA A 122 -5.47 -3.69 -8.97
C ALA A 122 -5.97 -4.53 -10.16
N CYS A 123 -6.27 -3.91 -11.29
CA CYS A 123 -6.74 -4.60 -12.49
C CYS A 123 -5.64 -5.31 -13.29
N ARG A 124 -4.37 -5.21 -12.85
CA ARG A 124 -3.27 -6.06 -13.34
C ARG A 124 -3.20 -7.38 -12.59
N ASP A 125 -3.83 -7.47 -11.43
CA ASP A 125 -3.84 -8.68 -10.63
C ASP A 125 -4.75 -9.76 -11.25
N ALA A 126 -4.29 -11.00 -11.24
CA ALA A 126 -5.00 -12.10 -11.87
C ALA A 126 -6.35 -12.40 -11.18
N ALA A 127 -6.46 -12.15 -9.87
CA ALA A 127 -7.70 -12.34 -9.13
C ALA A 127 -8.75 -11.26 -9.46
N LEU A 128 -8.34 -10.08 -9.92
CA LEU A 128 -9.23 -8.92 -10.09
C LEU A 128 -9.48 -8.49 -11.54
N SER A 129 -8.54 -8.75 -12.46
CA SER A 129 -8.58 -8.29 -13.87
C SER A 129 -9.86 -8.65 -14.64
N GLY A 130 -10.53 -9.76 -14.30
CA GLY A 130 -11.78 -10.21 -14.95
C GLY A 130 -13.08 -9.66 -14.33
N THR A 131 -12.98 -8.86 -13.27
CA THR A 131 -14.16 -8.35 -12.55
C THR A 131 -14.77 -7.14 -13.27
N PRO A 132 -16.07 -6.84 -13.08
CA PRO A 132 -16.68 -5.62 -13.62
C PRO A 132 -15.96 -4.33 -13.23
N ALA A 133 -15.36 -4.29 -12.03
CA ALA A 133 -14.57 -3.15 -11.56
C ALA A 133 -13.34 -2.87 -12.45
N CYS A 134 -12.84 -3.90 -13.15
CA CYS A 134 -11.69 -3.85 -14.04
C CYS A 134 -12.04 -3.80 -15.52
N SER A 135 -13.27 -3.37 -15.87
CA SER A 135 -13.60 -3.04 -17.26
C SER A 135 -12.58 -2.07 -17.86
N GLN A 136 -12.29 -2.23 -19.16
CA GLN A 136 -11.28 -1.45 -19.88
C GLN A 136 -9.88 -1.53 -19.24
N ASP A 137 -9.53 -2.70 -18.70
CA ASP A 137 -8.24 -2.98 -18.07
C ASP A 137 -7.88 -1.97 -16.95
N GLY A 138 -8.89 -1.54 -16.20
CA GLY A 138 -8.74 -0.59 -15.10
C GLY A 138 -8.56 0.86 -15.53
N LEU A 139 -8.75 1.22 -16.80
CA LEU A 139 -8.68 2.61 -17.25
C LEU A 139 -9.76 3.46 -16.55
N ARG A 140 -9.32 4.49 -15.82
CA ARG A 140 -10.21 5.40 -15.09
C ARG A 140 -10.37 6.75 -15.77
N TRP A 141 -9.35 7.20 -16.49
CA TRP A 141 -9.37 8.50 -17.16
C TRP A 141 -8.29 8.59 -18.25
N LYS A 142 -8.55 9.44 -19.24
CA LYS A 142 -7.59 9.90 -20.28
C LYS A 142 -7.77 11.41 -20.48
N PRO A 143 -6.69 12.15 -20.77
CA PRO A 143 -6.76 13.56 -21.16
C PRO A 143 -7.50 13.77 -22.49
#